data_AF-A0A7R9ZZ65-F1
#
_entry.id   AF-A0A7R9ZZ65-F1
#
_cell.length_a   1.000
_cell.length_b   1.000
_cell.length_c   1.000
_cell.angle_alpha   90.00
_cell.angle_beta   90.00
_cell.angle_gamma   90.00
#
_symmetry.space_group_name_H-M   'P 1'
#
loop_
_entity.id
_entity.type
_entity.pdbx_description
1 polymer ?
#
loop_
_entity_poly.entity_id
_entity_poly.type
_entity_poly.pdbx_seq_one_letter_code
_entity_poly.pdbx_strand_id
1 'polypeptide(L)'
;RKAGLRFLRSCNTQPCTQALGLAGCALSDWSDWSACSAECGEGLRYRERPRENPQCRDYGGTREVHGCKVKDCPVYDCQWGSWDTWGACSTTCGGGTRHRSRLVKVPPRNGGELCDPGSTA
;
A
#
# COMPACT_ATOMS: atom_id res chain seq x y z
N ARG A 1 22.05 -25.05 49.80
CA ARG A 1 21.30 -24.71 48.56
C ARG A 1 21.52 -25.86 47.57
N LYS A 2 20.54 -26.74 47.33
CA LYS A 2 20.69 -27.85 46.38
C LYS A 2 20.35 -27.34 44.98
N ALA A 3 21.33 -27.26 44.10
CA ALA A 3 21.09 -27.04 42.67
C ALA A 3 20.59 -28.34 42.06
N GLY A 4 19.30 -28.38 41.71
CA GLY A 4 18.72 -29.50 40.96
C GLY A 4 18.99 -29.33 39.47
N LEU A 5 19.66 -30.31 38.86
CA LEU A 5 19.80 -30.38 37.40
C LEU A 5 18.42 -30.68 36.79
N ARG A 6 17.90 -29.74 36.00
CA ARG A 6 16.69 -29.94 35.20
C ARG A 6 17.09 -30.53 33.85
N PHE A 7 16.64 -31.74 33.58
CA PHE A 7 16.74 -32.34 32.24
C PHE A 7 15.51 -31.98 31.43
N LEU A 8 15.70 -31.15 30.42
CA LEU A 8 14.69 -30.86 29.40
C LEU A 8 14.83 -31.91 28.30
N ARG A 9 13.78 -32.69 28.06
CA ARG A 9 13.68 -33.54 26.88
C ARG A 9 12.60 -32.97 25.97
N SER A 10 12.94 -32.80 24.70
CA SER A 10 11.98 -32.48 23.67
C SER A 10 11.00 -33.64 23.53
N CYS A 11 9.71 -33.36 23.64
CA CYS A 11 8.63 -34.27 23.28
C CYS A 11 8.03 -33.84 21.94
N ASN A 12 7.33 -34.75 21.25
CA ASN A 12 6.69 -34.51 19.95
C ASN A 12 7.66 -34.05 18.85
N THR A 13 8.85 -34.66 18.78
CA THR A 13 9.87 -34.34 17.76
C THR A 13 9.58 -34.94 16.38
N GLN A 14 8.38 -35.50 16.19
CA GLN A 14 7.96 -35.95 14.87
C GLN A 14 7.74 -34.71 13.99
N PRO A 15 8.16 -34.73 12.71
CA PRO A 15 7.84 -33.64 11.82
C PRO A 15 6.31 -33.48 11.77
N CYS A 16 5.82 -32.24 11.79
CA CYS A 16 4.38 -31.95 11.76
C CYS A 16 3.65 -32.55 10.55
N THR A 17 4.40 -33.03 9.56
CA THR A 17 3.90 -33.76 8.39
C THR A 17 3.51 -35.21 8.67
N GLN A 18 3.92 -35.78 9.82
CA GLN A 18 3.64 -37.18 10.20
C GLN A 18 2.73 -37.31 11.42
N ALA A 19 2.31 -36.20 12.04
CA ALA A 19 1.67 -36.24 13.35
C ALA A 19 0.23 -36.75 13.36
N LEU A 20 -0.47 -36.84 12.23
CA LEU A 20 -1.82 -37.39 12.23
C LEU A 20 -2.06 -38.09 10.89
N GLY A 21 -2.53 -39.34 10.92
CA GLY A 21 -3.16 -40.00 9.79
C GLY A 21 -4.48 -39.32 9.36
N LEU A 22 -4.49 -37.99 9.27
CA LEU A 22 -5.52 -37.21 8.62
C LEU A 22 -5.38 -37.46 7.11
N ALA A 23 -5.98 -38.56 6.66
CA ALA A 23 -6.39 -38.67 5.27
C ALA A 23 -7.21 -37.41 4.93
N GLY A 24 -6.78 -36.64 3.93
CA GLY A 24 -7.46 -35.42 3.50
C GLY A 24 -6.76 -34.09 3.80
N CYS A 25 -5.48 -34.08 4.19
CA CYS A 25 -4.67 -32.86 4.10
C CYS A 25 -4.23 -32.60 2.65
N ALA A 26 -5.17 -32.11 1.83
CA ALA A 26 -4.91 -31.60 0.48
C ALA A 26 -5.40 -30.15 0.34
N LEU A 27 -4.89 -29.48 -0.69
CA LEU A 27 -5.29 -28.13 -1.05
C LEU A 27 -6.21 -28.23 -2.24
N SER A 28 -7.30 -27.46 -2.23
CA SER A 28 -8.17 -27.38 -3.39
C SER A 28 -7.47 -26.66 -4.54
N ASP A 29 -8.16 -26.63 -5.68
CA ASP A 29 -7.79 -25.74 -6.77
C ASP A 29 -7.81 -24.27 -6.33
N TRP A 30 -6.97 -23.50 -7.00
CA TRP A 30 -6.96 -22.05 -6.88
C TRP A 30 -8.24 -21.45 -7.45
N SER A 31 -8.73 -20.41 -6.80
CA SER A 31 -9.69 -19.50 -7.41
C SER A 31 -9.06 -18.82 -8.64
N ASP A 32 -9.92 -18.22 -9.45
CA ASP A 32 -9.47 -17.22 -10.40
C ASP A 32 -8.76 -16.07 -9.68
N TRP A 33 -7.89 -15.39 -10.41
CA TRP A 33 -7.28 -14.16 -9.95
C TRP A 33 -8.33 -13.07 -9.80
N SER A 34 -8.25 -12.31 -8.71
CA SER A 34 -9.00 -11.08 -8.55
C SER A 34 -8.65 -10.06 -9.63
N ALA A 35 -9.50 -9.05 -9.79
CA ALA A 35 -9.11 -7.81 -10.45
C ALA A 35 -7.86 -7.20 -9.80
N CYS A 36 -7.15 -6.38 -10.56
CA CYS A 36 -6.00 -5.63 -10.06
C CYS A 36 -6.48 -4.63 -9.00
N SER A 37 -5.71 -4.47 -7.91
CA SER A 37 -6.04 -3.55 -6.82
C SER A 37 -5.98 -2.08 -7.22
N ALA A 38 -5.37 -1.77 -8.37
CA ALA A 38 -5.23 -0.43 -8.91
C ALA A 38 -6.08 -0.29 -10.19
N GLU A 39 -6.62 0.90 -10.41
CA GLU A 39 -7.39 1.24 -11.63
C GLU A 39 -6.47 1.64 -12.80
N CYS A 40 -5.23 2.03 -12.48
CA CYS A 40 -4.15 2.34 -13.41
C CYS A 40 -2.81 2.11 -12.69
N GLY A 41 -1.72 2.09 -13.45
CA GLY A 41 -0.38 1.85 -12.94
C GLY A 41 -0.19 0.41 -12.49
N GLU A 42 0.67 0.26 -11.50
CA GLU A 42 0.99 -1.01 -10.88
C GLU A 42 0.06 -1.27 -9.70
N GLY A 43 -0.32 -2.52 -9.55
CA GLY A 43 -1.13 -2.97 -8.43
C GLY A 43 -0.84 -4.42 -8.09
N LEU A 44 -1.67 -4.97 -7.21
CA LEU A 44 -1.61 -6.36 -6.79
C LEU A 44 -2.92 -7.05 -7.14
N ARG A 45 -2.84 -8.32 -7.48
CA ARG A 45 -4.00 -9.22 -7.57
C ARG A 45 -3.77 -10.42 -6.68
N TYR A 46 -4.88 -11.02 -6.28
CA TYR A 46 -4.93 -12.07 -5.28
C TYR A 46 -5.67 -13.27 -5.82
N ARG A 47 -5.27 -14.46 -5.40
CA ARG A 47 -6.09 -15.65 -5.50
C ARG A 47 -5.95 -16.46 -4.24
N GLU A 48 -6.96 -17.25 -3.96
CA GLU A 48 -7.02 -18.05 -2.75
C GLU A 48 -7.35 -19.49 -3.10
N ARG A 49 -6.87 -20.40 -2.27
CA ARG A 49 -7.30 -21.80 -2.31
C ARG A 49 -7.61 -22.24 -0.88
N PRO A 50 -8.81 -22.77 -0.62
CA PRO A 50 -9.10 -23.37 0.66
C PRO A 50 -8.28 -24.65 0.88
N ARG A 51 -8.14 -25.00 2.16
CA ARG A 51 -7.71 -26.34 2.56
C ARG A 51 -8.94 -27.22 2.53
N GLU A 52 -8.81 -28.44 2.00
CA GLU A 52 -9.93 -29.40 2.04
C GLU A 52 -10.32 -29.73 3.48
N ASN A 53 -9.33 -29.80 4.38
CA ASN A 53 -9.53 -29.93 5.81
C ASN A 53 -8.93 -28.71 6.56
N PRO A 54 -9.76 -27.90 7.24
CA PRO A 54 -9.31 -26.73 8.03
C PRO A 54 -8.32 -27.06 9.16
N GLN A 55 -8.29 -28.31 9.64
CA GLN A 55 -7.36 -28.74 10.69
C GLN A 55 -5.90 -28.86 10.19
N CYS A 56 -5.67 -28.87 8.87
CA CYS A 56 -4.35 -29.01 8.26
C CYS A 56 -3.60 -27.67 8.13
N ARG A 57 -3.37 -26.97 9.24
CA ARG A 57 -2.84 -25.59 9.24
C ARG A 57 -1.40 -25.44 8.69
N ASP A 58 -0.60 -26.51 8.77
CA ASP A 58 0.82 -26.49 8.38
C ASP A 58 1.08 -26.86 6.91
N TYR A 59 0.05 -27.20 6.13
CA TYR A 59 0.19 -27.59 4.72
C TYR A 59 0.06 -26.41 3.73
N GLY A 60 1.16 -25.73 3.43
CA GLY A 60 1.25 -24.79 2.30
C GLY A 60 0.44 -23.49 2.42
N GLY A 61 0.72 -22.56 1.48
CA GLY A 61 0.05 -21.25 1.40
C GLY A 61 -1.34 -21.33 0.77
N THR A 62 -2.32 -20.67 1.40
CA THR A 62 -3.72 -20.57 0.97
C THR A 62 -4.04 -19.28 0.22
N ARG A 63 -3.07 -18.36 0.14
CA ARG A 63 -3.20 -17.07 -0.54
C ARG A 63 -1.96 -16.83 -1.38
N GLU A 64 -2.19 -16.37 -2.60
CA GLU A 64 -1.13 -15.95 -3.50
C GLU A 64 -1.34 -14.50 -3.91
N VAL A 65 -0.22 -13.80 -4.08
CA VAL A 65 -0.19 -12.38 -4.46
C VAL A 65 0.70 -12.27 -5.68
N HIS A 66 0.22 -11.54 -6.69
CA HIS A 66 0.99 -11.28 -7.90
C HIS A 66 0.86 -9.82 -8.31
N GLY A 67 1.92 -9.25 -8.86
CA GLY A 67 1.89 -7.92 -9.45
C GLY A 67 1.01 -7.87 -10.70
N CYS A 68 0.36 -6.74 -10.94
CA CYS A 68 -0.36 -6.46 -12.17
C CYS A 68 -0.08 -5.05 -12.64
N LYS A 69 -0.11 -4.83 -13.96
CA LYS A 69 -0.09 -3.51 -14.57
C LYS A 69 -1.34 -3.37 -15.44
N VAL A 70 -2.12 -2.33 -15.19
CA VAL A 70 -3.40 -2.13 -15.90
C VAL A 70 -3.19 -1.30 -17.15
N LYS A 71 -2.96 0.00 -16.98
CA LYS A 71 -2.67 1.00 -18.01
C LYS A 71 -1.90 2.11 -17.34
N ASP A 72 -1.19 2.95 -18.07
CA ASP A 72 -0.50 4.06 -17.43
C ASP A 72 -1.51 5.03 -16.79
N CYS A 73 -1.17 5.55 -15.61
CA CYS A 73 -2.04 6.49 -14.92
C CYS A 73 -2.02 7.85 -15.63
N PRO A 74 -3.18 8.53 -15.71
CA PRO A 74 -3.23 9.87 -16.27
C PRO A 74 -2.29 10.79 -15.49
N VAL A 75 -1.51 11.56 -16.24
CA VAL A 75 -0.61 12.59 -15.72
C VAL A 75 -1.45 13.82 -15.44
N TYR A 76 -1.24 14.42 -14.27
CA TYR A 76 -1.87 15.69 -13.90
C TYR A 76 -0.78 16.68 -13.56
N ASP A 77 -0.74 17.79 -14.27
CA ASP A 77 0.16 18.90 -13.96
C ASP A 77 -0.39 19.73 -12.81
N CYS A 78 0.51 20.42 -12.15
CA CYS A 78 0.16 21.32 -11.07
C CYS A 78 -0.62 22.52 -11.60
N GLN A 79 -1.73 22.86 -10.94
CA GLN A 79 -2.52 24.05 -11.26
C GLN A 79 -2.61 24.94 -10.04
N TRP A 80 -2.21 26.20 -10.21
CA TRP A 80 -2.46 27.24 -9.23
C TRP A 80 -3.96 27.48 -9.06
N GLY A 81 -4.37 27.71 -7.82
CA GLY A 81 -5.63 28.35 -7.51
C GLY A 81 -5.59 29.84 -7.83
N SER A 82 -6.75 30.47 -7.67
CA SER A 82 -6.86 31.93 -7.83
C SER A 82 -6.02 32.65 -6.78
N TRP A 83 -5.53 33.82 -7.15
CA TRP A 83 -4.97 34.76 -6.20
C TRP A 83 -6.02 35.19 -5.18
N ASP A 84 -5.61 35.23 -3.92
CA ASP A 84 -6.34 35.95 -2.89
C ASP A 84 -6.34 37.45 -3.20
N THR A 85 -7.22 38.18 -2.50
CA THR A 85 -7.22 39.63 -2.55
C THR A 85 -5.88 40.20 -2.06
N TRP A 86 -5.44 41.29 -2.68
CA TRP A 86 -4.29 42.03 -2.18
C TRP A 86 -4.49 42.45 -0.72
N GLY A 87 -3.49 42.19 0.12
CA GLY A 87 -3.41 42.74 1.46
C GLY A 87 -3.23 44.26 1.45
N ALA A 88 -3.38 44.86 2.63
CA ALA A 88 -3.15 46.29 2.83
C ALA A 88 -1.70 46.68 2.49
N CYS A 89 -1.51 47.96 2.12
CA CYS A 89 -0.17 48.51 1.92
C CYS A 89 0.55 48.61 3.27
N SER A 90 1.85 48.28 3.29
CA SER A 90 2.68 48.36 4.50
C SER A 90 2.84 49.78 5.03
N THR A 91 2.66 50.78 4.17
CA THR A 91 2.74 52.20 4.53
C THR A 91 1.59 52.98 3.91
N THR A 92 1.25 54.12 4.51
CA THR A 92 0.25 55.06 3.99
C THR A 92 0.86 56.17 3.13
N CYS A 93 2.18 56.37 3.19
CA CYS A 93 2.93 57.33 2.38
C CYS A 93 4.40 56.91 2.19
N GLY A 94 5.12 57.57 1.28
CA GLY A 94 6.58 57.38 1.10
C GLY A 94 7.01 56.11 0.34
N GLY A 95 6.06 55.35 -0.23
CA GLY A 95 6.33 54.08 -0.90
C GLY A 95 6.26 52.89 0.07
N GLY A 96 5.55 51.84 -0.33
CA GLY A 96 5.30 50.65 0.49
C GLY A 96 5.05 49.42 -0.38
N THR A 97 4.88 48.27 0.27
CA THR A 97 4.64 46.98 -0.37
C THR A 97 3.32 46.40 0.09
N ARG A 98 2.68 45.64 -0.80
CA ARG A 98 1.52 44.80 -0.49
C ARG A 98 1.81 43.39 -0.95
N HIS A 99 1.19 42.42 -0.32
CA HIS A 99 1.34 41.00 -0.66
C HIS A 99 -0.02 40.40 -1.01
N ARG A 100 0.02 39.30 -1.75
CA ARG A 100 -1.11 38.40 -1.97
C ARG A 100 -0.57 36.98 -2.03
N SER A 101 -1.42 36.02 -1.71
CA SER A 101 -1.11 34.59 -1.76
C SER A 101 -1.98 33.88 -2.78
N ARG A 102 -1.55 32.70 -3.20
CA ARG A 102 -2.38 31.71 -3.87
C ARG A 102 -1.93 30.33 -3.43
N LEU A 103 -2.84 29.38 -3.45
CA LEU A 103 -2.56 27.98 -3.11
C LEU A 103 -2.61 27.11 -4.36
N VAL A 104 -1.97 25.94 -4.31
CA VAL A 104 -2.10 24.93 -5.37
C VAL A 104 -3.50 24.34 -5.32
N LYS A 105 -4.25 24.44 -6.42
CA LYS A 105 -5.60 23.87 -6.55
C LYS A 105 -5.55 22.41 -6.97
N VAL A 106 -4.66 22.08 -7.90
CA VAL A 106 -4.41 20.70 -8.34
C VAL A 106 -2.94 20.41 -8.14
N PRO A 107 -2.56 19.49 -7.24
CA PRO A 107 -1.17 19.07 -7.11
C PRO A 107 -0.78 18.16 -8.29
N PRO A 108 0.51 18.14 -8.68
CA PRO A 108 0.96 17.26 -9.74
C PRO A 108 0.87 15.80 -9.32
N ARG A 109 0.54 14.91 -10.28
CA ARG A 109 0.44 13.46 -10.05
C ARG A 109 1.05 12.70 -11.22
N ASN A 110 1.57 11.51 -10.93
CA ASN A 110 2.09 10.55 -11.90
C ASN A 110 3.17 11.14 -12.84
N GLY A 111 4.04 12.01 -12.31
CA GLY A 111 5.11 12.65 -13.08
C GLY A 111 4.72 13.97 -13.75
N GLY A 112 3.56 14.56 -13.43
CA GLY A 112 3.16 15.86 -13.95
C GLY A 112 4.04 17.01 -13.47
N GLU A 113 4.00 18.12 -14.20
CA GLU A 113 4.86 19.27 -13.96
C GLU A 113 4.51 19.98 -12.65
N LEU A 114 5.55 20.42 -11.93
CA LEU A 114 5.39 21.23 -10.72
C LEU A 114 4.86 22.63 -11.06
N CYS A 115 4.17 23.25 -10.12
CA CYS A 115 3.69 24.61 -10.31
C CYS A 115 4.88 25.57 -10.44
N ASP A 116 4.98 26.26 -11.57
CA ASP A 116 5.98 27.31 -11.76
C ASP A 116 5.64 28.51 -10.85
N PRO A 117 6.54 28.89 -9.91
CA PRO A 117 6.36 30.07 -9.06
C PRO A 117 6.19 31.37 -9.86
N GLY A 118 6.78 31.44 -11.07
CA GLY A 118 6.77 32.62 -11.94
C GLY A 118 5.57 32.73 -12.88
N SER A 119 4.78 31.67 -13.04
CA SER A 119 3.63 31.67 -13.95
C SER A 119 2.54 32.66 -13.51
N THR A 120 2.24 33.66 -14.34
CA THR A 120 1.31 34.77 -14.01
C THR A 120 -0.18 34.46 -14.26
N ALA A 121 -0.55 33.17 -14.28
CA ALA A 121 -1.92 32.70 -14.49
C ALA A 121 -2.98 33.52 -13.71
#